data_AF-A0A424W528-F1
#
_entry.id   AF-A0A424W528-F1
#
_cell.length_a   1.000
_cell.length_b   1.000
_cell.length_c   1.000
_cell.angle_alpha   90.00
_cell.angle_beta   90.00
_cell.angle_gamma   90.00
#
_symmetry.space_group_name_H-M   'P 1'
#
loop_
_entity.id
_entity.type
_entity.pdbx_description
1 polymer ?
#
loop_
_entity_poly.entity_id
_entity_poly.type
_entity_poly.pdbx_seq_one_letter_code
_entity_poly.pdbx_strand_id
1 'polypeptide(L)'
;MNPFLETLLDTPLDDTYRGIPPGEPAVPLRGVAARGWQPRSGNMALPVLTLDEAAFAHNVEQIFQYARSHGAALAPHAKTPMSPQIVQRLLDAGAWGATVANLQQAAVLLRAGVSRLMLGNEIGGAASGARLGKLLAGYPDARLLAFADSADTVRSLAAAAAEAGRPVEVLVEVGGGRAGARDDAAVAAILAAIR
;
A
#
# COMPACT_ATOMS: atom_id res chain seq x y z
N MET A 1 -12.08 -12.01 8.53
CA MET A 1 -11.54 -10.68 8.20
C MET A 1 -10.35 -10.40 9.11
N ASN A 2 -9.34 -9.63 8.64
CA ASN A 2 -8.17 -9.31 9.46
C ASN A 2 -8.59 -8.51 10.73
N PRO A 3 -8.06 -8.81 11.93
CA PRO A 3 -8.43 -8.12 13.19
C PRO A 3 -8.25 -6.59 13.18
N PHE A 4 -7.24 -6.08 12.46
CA PHE A 4 -7.05 -4.66 12.26
C PHE A 4 -8.17 -4.02 11.44
N LEU A 5 -8.61 -4.69 10.36
CA LEU A 5 -9.74 -4.21 9.55
C LEU A 5 -11.04 -4.22 10.35
N GLU A 6 -11.25 -5.24 11.20
CA GLU A 6 -12.39 -5.28 12.13
C GLU A 6 -12.35 -4.11 13.12
N THR A 7 -11.19 -3.84 13.71
CA THR A 7 -11.03 -2.74 14.68
C THR A 7 -11.24 -1.37 14.03
N LEU A 8 -10.84 -1.19 12.76
CA LEU A 8 -11.10 0.05 12.02
C LEU A 8 -12.60 0.37 11.92
N LEU A 9 -13.47 -0.64 11.91
CA LEU A 9 -14.92 -0.44 11.86
C LEU A 9 -15.48 0.18 13.16
N ASP A 10 -14.73 0.13 14.26
CA ASP A 10 -15.08 0.75 15.54
C ASP A 10 -14.55 2.18 15.67
N THR A 11 -13.85 2.70 14.66
CA THR A 11 -13.36 4.09 14.64
C THR A 11 -14.56 5.04 14.79
N PRO A 12 -14.61 5.87 15.84
CA PRO A 12 -15.66 6.86 16.00
C PRO A 12 -15.46 7.99 14.98
N LEU A 13 -16.51 8.31 14.25
CA LEU A 13 -16.61 9.44 13.35
C LEU A 13 -17.58 10.46 13.96
N ASP A 14 -17.08 11.63 14.28
CA ASP A 14 -17.86 12.79 14.74
C ASP A 14 -17.88 13.88 13.67
N ASP A 15 -18.49 15.02 14.00
CA ASP A 15 -18.61 16.17 13.10
C ASP A 15 -17.28 16.88 12.77
N THR A 16 -16.15 16.42 13.33
CA THR A 16 -14.81 16.87 12.90
C THR A 16 -14.34 16.17 11.62
N TYR A 17 -15.00 15.07 11.23
CA TYR A 17 -14.73 14.37 9.98
C TYR A 17 -15.49 14.99 8.82
N ARG A 18 -14.77 15.29 7.73
CA ARG A 18 -15.37 15.74 6.48
C ARG A 18 -16.43 14.74 6.00
N GLY A 19 -17.63 15.22 5.69
CA GLY A 19 -18.77 14.38 5.28
C GLY A 19 -19.83 14.24 6.37
N ILE A 20 -19.46 14.41 7.65
CA ILE A 20 -20.37 14.26 8.79
C ILE A 20 -21.06 15.62 9.07
N PRO A 21 -22.40 15.69 9.15
CA PRO A 21 -23.11 16.93 9.49
C PRO A 21 -22.72 17.50 10.86
N PRO A 22 -22.57 18.84 11.00
CA PRO A 22 -22.32 19.48 12.30
C PRO A 22 -23.37 19.14 13.36
N GLY A 23 -22.93 18.85 14.59
CA GLY A 23 -23.81 18.51 15.70
C GLY A 23 -24.30 17.06 15.74
N GLU A 24 -23.87 16.22 14.80
CA GLU A 24 -24.14 14.78 14.84
C GLU A 24 -23.31 14.10 15.94
N PRO A 25 -23.92 13.20 16.74
CA PRO A 25 -23.16 12.43 17.72
C PRO A 25 -22.18 11.49 17.02
N ALA A 26 -21.05 11.22 17.69
CA ALA A 26 -20.06 10.27 17.18
C ALA A 26 -20.71 8.91 16.87
N VAL A 27 -20.44 8.39 15.68
CA VAL A 27 -20.92 7.09 15.21
C VAL A 27 -19.72 6.23 14.81
N PRO A 28 -19.63 4.95 15.21
CA PRO A 28 -18.57 4.08 14.71
C PRO A 28 -18.72 3.89 13.20
N LEU A 29 -17.61 3.69 12.48
CA LEU A 29 -17.61 3.51 11.02
C LEU A 29 -18.64 2.45 10.54
N ARG A 30 -18.79 1.33 11.26
CA ARG A 30 -19.82 0.31 10.98
C ARG A 30 -21.27 0.82 11.05
N GLY A 31 -21.52 1.86 11.84
CA GLY A 31 -22.84 2.45 12.06
C GLY A 31 -23.23 3.53 11.04
N VAL A 32 -22.30 3.98 10.19
CA VAL A 32 -22.53 5.08 9.24
C VAL A 32 -23.69 4.76 8.28
N ALA A 33 -23.76 3.53 7.76
CA ALA A 33 -24.82 3.13 6.83
C ALA A 33 -26.23 3.27 7.45
N ALA A 34 -26.36 3.01 8.76
CA ALA A 34 -27.64 3.11 9.47
C ALA A 34 -28.12 4.56 9.66
N ARG A 35 -27.25 5.57 9.46
CA ARG A 35 -27.65 6.99 9.51
C ARG A 35 -28.49 7.41 8.30
N GLY A 36 -28.46 6.65 7.20
CA GLY A 36 -29.19 6.99 5.98
C GLY A 36 -28.73 8.29 5.33
N TRP A 37 -27.51 8.74 5.62
CA TRP A 37 -26.92 9.90 4.99
C TRP A 37 -26.65 9.64 3.51
N GLN A 38 -27.07 10.56 2.65
CA GLN A 38 -26.85 10.50 1.21
C GLN A 38 -26.48 11.90 0.71
N PRO A 39 -25.41 12.04 -0.10
CA PRO A 39 -25.01 13.34 -0.63
C PRO A 39 -26.15 14.02 -1.40
N ARG A 40 -26.93 13.25 -2.16
CA ARG A 40 -28.02 13.76 -3.01
C ARG A 40 -29.20 14.36 -2.23
N SER A 41 -29.44 13.91 -0.99
CA SER A 41 -30.52 14.43 -0.15
C SER A 41 -30.11 15.63 0.69
N GLY A 42 -28.82 16.02 0.66
CA GLY A 42 -28.31 17.14 1.44
C GLY A 42 -28.22 16.88 2.95
N ASN A 43 -28.52 15.66 3.43
CA ASN A 43 -28.38 15.26 4.83
C ASN A 43 -26.95 14.77 5.17
N MET A 44 -25.96 15.20 4.38
CA MET A 44 -24.54 14.86 4.50
C MET A 44 -23.75 16.16 4.31
N ALA A 45 -22.67 16.38 5.08
CA ALA A 45 -21.90 17.61 4.94
C ALA A 45 -21.02 17.56 3.69
N LEU A 46 -21.34 18.38 2.70
CA LEU A 46 -20.49 18.55 1.51
C LEU A 46 -19.32 19.51 1.82
N PRO A 47 -18.14 19.33 1.21
CA PRO A 47 -17.79 18.34 0.19
C PRO A 47 -17.51 16.95 0.79
N VAL A 48 -17.90 15.90 0.07
CA VAL A 48 -17.65 14.49 0.45
C VAL A 48 -17.08 13.71 -0.73
N LEU A 49 -16.17 12.77 -0.45
CA LEU A 49 -15.70 11.80 -1.44
C LEU A 49 -16.58 10.55 -1.35
N THR A 50 -17.16 10.15 -2.47
CA THR A 50 -17.96 8.92 -2.56
C THR A 50 -17.34 7.93 -3.51
N LEU A 51 -17.60 6.65 -3.26
CA LEU A 51 -17.24 5.53 -4.12
C LEU A 51 -18.54 4.85 -4.55
N ASP A 52 -18.78 4.75 -5.86
CA ASP A 52 -19.86 3.95 -6.40
C ASP A 52 -19.46 2.47 -6.36
N GLU A 53 -20.18 1.69 -5.57
CA GLU A 53 -19.90 0.29 -5.31
C GLU A 53 -20.05 -0.59 -6.56
N ALA A 54 -21.07 -0.32 -7.39
CA ALA A 54 -21.32 -1.08 -8.61
C ALA A 54 -20.27 -0.78 -9.67
N ALA A 55 -19.92 0.50 -9.84
CA ALA A 55 -18.85 0.91 -10.75
C ALA A 55 -17.49 0.36 -10.30
N PHE A 56 -17.20 0.38 -8.99
CA PHE A 56 -15.96 -0.19 -8.47
C PHE A 56 -15.88 -1.71 -8.71
N ALA A 57 -16.94 -2.46 -8.39
CA ALA A 57 -16.99 -3.91 -8.61
C ALA A 57 -16.80 -4.26 -10.10
N HIS A 58 -17.48 -3.53 -11.00
CA HIS A 58 -17.32 -3.68 -12.43
C HIS A 58 -15.87 -3.42 -12.88
N ASN A 59 -15.28 -2.30 -12.45
CA ASN A 59 -13.90 -1.96 -12.82
C ASN A 59 -12.88 -3.00 -12.34
N VAL A 60 -13.07 -3.54 -11.13
CA VAL A 60 -12.25 -4.63 -10.60
C VAL A 60 -12.37 -5.87 -11.49
N GLU A 61 -13.59 -6.30 -11.82
CA GLU A 61 -13.77 -7.47 -12.70
C GLU A 61 -13.06 -7.28 -14.05
N GLN A 62 -13.25 -6.14 -14.69
CA GLN A 62 -12.68 -5.85 -16.01
C GLN A 62 -11.15 -5.87 -16.00
N ILE A 63 -10.49 -5.17 -15.08
CA ILE A 63 -9.02 -5.10 -15.07
C ILE A 63 -8.38 -6.44 -14.73
N PHE A 64 -8.98 -7.21 -13.82
CA PHE A 64 -8.47 -8.52 -13.45
C PHE A 64 -8.71 -9.57 -14.53
N GLN A 65 -9.83 -9.52 -15.24
CA GLN A 65 -10.05 -10.37 -16.42
C GLN A 65 -9.01 -10.07 -17.51
N TYR A 66 -8.76 -8.79 -17.78
CA TYR A 66 -7.76 -8.36 -18.75
C TYR A 66 -6.35 -8.83 -18.36
N ALA A 67 -5.95 -8.66 -17.10
CA ALA A 67 -4.62 -9.11 -16.66
C ALA A 67 -4.46 -10.64 -16.80
N ARG A 68 -5.47 -11.41 -16.41
CA ARG A 68 -5.47 -12.87 -16.55
C ARG A 68 -5.37 -13.31 -18.02
N SER A 69 -6.09 -12.67 -18.94
CA SER A 69 -6.04 -13.05 -20.36
C SER A 69 -4.67 -12.79 -21.01
N HIS A 70 -3.82 -11.98 -20.38
CA HIS A 70 -2.46 -11.69 -20.82
C HIS A 70 -1.39 -12.38 -19.96
N GLY A 71 -1.77 -13.27 -19.02
CA GLY A 71 -0.82 -13.94 -18.13
C GLY A 71 -0.11 -13.00 -17.15
N ALA A 72 -0.66 -11.80 -16.90
CA ALA A 72 -0.07 -10.81 -16.02
C ALA A 72 -0.66 -10.88 -14.60
N ALA A 73 0.19 -10.64 -13.60
CA ALA A 73 -0.21 -10.44 -12.22
C ALA A 73 -0.34 -8.94 -11.91
N LEU A 74 -1.32 -8.59 -11.07
CA LEU A 74 -1.50 -7.20 -10.62
C LEU A 74 -0.99 -7.01 -9.20
N ALA A 75 -0.21 -5.94 -8.99
CA ALA A 75 0.15 -5.39 -7.69
C ALA A 75 -0.34 -3.93 -7.60
N PRO A 76 -1.64 -3.69 -7.37
CA PRO A 76 -2.23 -2.36 -7.44
C PRO A 76 -1.57 -1.36 -6.49
N HIS A 77 -1.45 -0.10 -6.91
CA HIS A 77 -0.77 0.92 -6.12
C HIS A 77 -1.70 1.52 -5.05
N ALA A 78 -1.42 1.23 -3.78
CA ALA A 78 -2.23 1.66 -2.65
C ALA A 78 -2.03 3.14 -2.28
N LYS A 79 -0.98 3.81 -2.79
CA LYS A 79 -0.62 5.19 -2.38
C LYS A 79 -1.74 6.21 -2.55
N THR A 80 -2.62 6.00 -3.52
CA THR A 80 -3.67 6.94 -3.90
C THR A 80 -4.88 6.80 -2.98
N PRO A 81 -5.53 5.61 -2.87
CA PRO A 81 -6.66 5.48 -1.96
C PRO A 81 -6.23 5.40 -0.49
N MET A 82 -5.05 4.84 -0.22
CA MET A 82 -4.58 4.46 1.12
C MET A 82 -5.67 3.86 2.02
N SER A 83 -6.55 3.06 1.42
CA SER A 83 -7.64 2.35 2.10
C SER A 83 -7.29 0.86 2.18
N PRO A 84 -7.01 0.33 3.38
CA PRO A 84 -6.81 -1.09 3.60
C PRO A 84 -8.00 -1.94 3.14
N GLN A 85 -9.23 -1.43 3.26
CA GLN A 85 -10.44 -2.12 2.79
C GLN A 85 -10.44 -2.29 1.26
N ILE A 86 -10.09 -1.23 0.51
CA ILE A 86 -9.98 -1.33 -0.96
C ILE A 86 -8.86 -2.30 -1.35
N VAL A 87 -7.70 -2.24 -0.68
CA VAL A 87 -6.60 -3.18 -0.95
C VAL A 87 -7.03 -4.62 -0.69
N GLN A 88 -7.75 -4.90 0.40
CA GLN A 88 -8.26 -6.23 0.70
C GLN A 88 -9.19 -6.73 -0.41
N ARG A 89 -10.12 -5.90 -0.89
CA ARG A 89 -11.03 -6.27 -1.99
C ARG A 89 -10.28 -6.60 -3.29
N LEU A 90 -9.18 -5.90 -3.57
CA LEU A 90 -8.33 -6.18 -4.73
C LEU A 90 -7.52 -7.47 -4.56
N LEU A 91 -7.08 -7.79 -3.34
CA LEU A 91 -6.46 -9.08 -3.01
C LEU A 91 -7.46 -10.23 -3.18
N ASP A 92 -8.69 -10.05 -2.70
CA ASP A 92 -9.77 -11.04 -2.85
C ASP A 92 -10.13 -11.26 -4.34
N ALA A 93 -10.00 -10.23 -5.18
CA ALA A 93 -10.16 -10.33 -6.64
C ALA A 93 -8.99 -11.00 -7.36
N GLY A 94 -7.90 -11.31 -6.65
CA GLY A 94 -6.74 -12.05 -7.16
C GLY A 94 -5.48 -11.20 -7.35
N ALA A 95 -5.34 -10.03 -6.70
CA ALA A 95 -4.07 -9.31 -6.74
C ALA A 95 -2.95 -10.17 -6.15
N TRP A 96 -1.78 -10.12 -6.77
CA TRP A 96 -0.59 -10.78 -6.25
C TRP A 96 -0.08 -10.12 -4.95
N GLY A 97 -0.33 -8.82 -4.79
CA GLY A 97 0.07 -8.05 -3.63
C GLY A 97 -0.38 -6.60 -3.77
N ALA A 98 0.26 -5.69 -3.06
CA ALA A 98 0.01 -4.25 -3.18
C ALA A 98 1.32 -3.46 -3.36
N THR A 99 1.27 -2.38 -4.13
CA THR A 99 2.39 -1.47 -4.29
C THR A 99 2.25 -0.26 -3.37
N VAL A 100 3.27 0.03 -2.59
CA VAL A 100 3.40 1.19 -1.68
C VAL A 100 4.57 2.06 -2.10
N ALA A 101 4.57 3.34 -1.72
CA ALA A 101 5.63 4.28 -2.09
C ALA A 101 6.58 4.62 -0.92
N ASN A 102 6.23 4.26 0.31
CA ASN A 102 7.04 4.57 1.49
C ASN A 102 6.80 3.61 2.66
N LEU A 103 7.60 3.76 3.71
CA LEU A 103 7.58 2.92 4.90
C LEU A 103 6.28 3.02 5.70
N GLN A 104 5.67 4.21 5.79
CA GLN A 104 4.42 4.40 6.53
C GLN A 104 3.27 3.64 5.86
N GLN A 105 3.18 3.70 4.53
CA GLN A 105 2.20 2.94 3.76
C GLN A 105 2.41 1.43 3.89
N ALA A 106 3.67 0.97 3.84
CA ALA A 106 4.01 -0.43 4.10
C ALA A 106 3.54 -0.87 5.49
N ALA A 107 3.80 -0.08 6.53
CA ALA A 107 3.40 -0.40 7.90
C ALA A 107 1.87 -0.52 8.06
N VAL A 108 1.10 0.36 7.41
CA VAL A 108 -0.36 0.29 7.42
C VAL A 108 -0.86 -1.00 6.75
N LEU A 109 -0.32 -1.35 5.58
CA LEU A 109 -0.79 -2.54 4.86
C LEU A 109 -0.34 -3.85 5.50
N LEU A 110 0.87 -3.91 6.06
CA LEU A 110 1.33 -5.08 6.83
C LEU A 110 0.43 -5.30 8.05
N ARG A 111 0.06 -4.23 8.76
CA ARG A 111 -0.90 -4.31 9.88
C ARG A 111 -2.28 -4.77 9.42
N ALA A 112 -2.70 -4.38 8.22
CA ALA A 112 -3.91 -4.87 7.59
C ALA A 112 -3.82 -6.32 7.06
N GLY A 113 -2.67 -6.99 7.23
CA GLY A 113 -2.48 -8.39 6.86
C GLY A 113 -2.06 -8.61 5.41
N VAL A 114 -1.70 -7.55 4.69
CA VAL A 114 -1.14 -7.69 3.33
C VAL A 114 0.25 -8.30 3.46
N SER A 115 0.42 -9.53 2.99
CA SER A 115 1.68 -10.27 3.12
C SER A 115 2.62 -10.12 1.93
N ARG A 116 2.19 -9.52 0.82
CA ARG A 116 3.03 -9.30 -0.37
C ARG A 116 3.00 -7.83 -0.76
N LEU A 117 4.14 -7.18 -0.64
CA LEU A 117 4.30 -5.76 -0.94
C LEU A 117 5.40 -5.52 -1.98
N MET A 118 5.15 -4.55 -2.85
CA MET A 118 6.16 -3.94 -3.69
C MET A 118 6.35 -2.50 -3.20
N LEU A 119 7.56 -2.15 -2.78
CA LEU A 119 7.91 -0.77 -2.51
C LEU A 119 8.33 -0.13 -3.83
N GLY A 120 7.38 0.53 -4.51
CA GLY A 120 7.53 1.23 -5.78
C GLY A 120 8.34 2.53 -5.69
N ASN A 121 9.39 2.54 -4.87
CA ASN A 121 10.29 3.64 -4.59
C ASN A 121 11.56 3.11 -3.90
N GLU A 122 12.63 3.89 -3.89
CA GLU A 122 13.87 3.56 -3.17
C GLU A 122 13.79 3.86 -1.66
N ILE A 123 14.64 3.18 -0.88
CA ILE A 123 14.94 3.53 0.51
C ILE A 123 16.36 4.07 0.61
N GLY A 124 16.47 5.37 0.83
CA GLY A 124 17.74 6.05 1.03
C GLY A 124 18.14 6.13 2.51
N GLY A 125 19.41 5.79 2.77
CA GLY A 125 20.09 5.99 4.04
C GLY A 125 19.96 4.81 5.02
N ALA A 126 21.06 4.50 5.70
CA ALA A 126 21.14 3.38 6.64
C ALA A 126 20.09 3.43 7.76
N ALA A 127 19.74 4.64 8.24
CA ALA A 127 18.70 4.81 9.25
C ALA A 127 17.30 4.42 8.73
N SER A 128 16.97 4.78 7.48
CA SER A 128 15.71 4.37 6.84
C SER A 128 15.70 2.86 6.56
N GLY A 129 16.84 2.31 6.14
CA GLY A 129 17.05 0.87 5.99
C GLY A 129 16.79 0.12 7.30
N ALA A 130 17.43 0.52 8.40
CA ALA A 130 17.21 -0.08 9.71
C ALA A 130 15.74 0.04 10.18
N ARG A 131 15.06 1.17 9.91
CA ARG A 131 13.62 1.30 10.21
C ARG A 131 12.78 0.34 9.39
N LEU A 132 13.11 0.12 8.11
CA LEU A 132 12.46 -0.89 7.29
C LEU A 132 12.69 -2.30 7.84
N GLY A 133 13.92 -2.62 8.24
CA GLY A 133 14.24 -3.91 8.84
C GLY A 133 13.46 -4.19 10.13
N LYS A 134 13.38 -3.20 11.02
CA LYS A 134 12.54 -3.28 12.24
C LYS A 134 11.07 -3.54 11.93
N LEU A 135 10.54 -2.89 10.91
CA LEU A 135 9.18 -3.15 10.45
C LEU A 135 9.06 -4.61 9.99
N LEU A 136 9.94 -5.06 9.10
CA LEU A 136 9.90 -6.42 8.54
C LEU A 136 10.12 -7.53 9.58
N ALA A 137 10.86 -7.27 10.65
CA ALA A 137 11.04 -8.19 11.78
C ALA A 137 9.71 -8.48 12.50
N GLY A 138 8.79 -7.50 12.55
CA GLY A 138 7.44 -7.68 13.10
C GLY A 138 6.47 -8.45 12.20
N TYR A 139 6.85 -8.72 10.95
CA TYR A 139 6.02 -9.41 9.96
C TYR A 139 6.86 -10.49 9.22
N PRO A 140 7.24 -11.59 9.91
CA PRO A 140 8.18 -12.58 9.38
C PRO A 140 7.68 -13.26 8.09
N ASP A 141 6.37 -13.41 7.93
CA ASP A 141 5.75 -14.05 6.75
C ASP A 141 5.54 -13.06 5.58
N ALA A 142 5.78 -11.76 5.79
CA ALA A 142 5.60 -10.78 4.74
C ALA A 142 6.76 -10.83 3.75
N ARG A 143 6.46 -10.77 2.46
CA ARG A 143 7.41 -10.64 1.36
C ARG A 143 7.39 -9.20 0.86
N LEU A 144 8.57 -8.57 0.79
CA LEU A 144 8.75 -7.21 0.29
C LEU A 144 9.77 -7.20 -0.84
N LEU A 145 9.36 -6.68 -1.99
CA LEU A 145 10.25 -6.35 -3.11
C LEU A 145 10.52 -4.86 -3.10
N ALA A 146 11.78 -4.43 -3.08
CA ALA A 146 12.17 -3.03 -3.07
C ALA A 146 12.99 -2.67 -4.31
N PHE A 147 12.72 -1.50 -4.89
CA PHE A 147 13.53 -1.01 -5.99
C PHE A 147 14.87 -0.46 -5.49
N ALA A 148 15.92 -0.69 -6.28
CA ALA A 148 17.23 -0.09 -6.12
C ALA A 148 17.73 0.47 -7.45
N ASP A 149 18.18 1.71 -7.41
CA ASP A 149 18.71 2.47 -8.55
C ASP A 149 20.19 2.84 -8.40
N SER A 150 20.80 2.46 -7.27
CA SER A 150 22.19 2.77 -6.93
C SER A 150 22.75 1.80 -5.91
N ALA A 151 24.08 1.68 -5.84
CA ALA A 151 24.76 0.90 -4.82
C ALA A 151 24.45 1.41 -3.39
N ASP A 152 24.08 2.69 -3.24
CA ASP A 152 23.76 3.32 -1.97
C ASP A 152 22.39 2.89 -1.45
N THR A 153 21.41 2.77 -2.36
CA THR A 153 20.11 2.16 -2.07
C THR A 153 20.29 0.70 -1.66
N VAL A 154 21.16 -0.06 -2.35
CA VAL A 154 21.47 -1.45 -1.96
C VAL A 154 22.08 -1.55 -0.56
N ARG A 155 23.02 -0.65 -0.19
CA ARG A 155 23.56 -0.62 1.18
C ARG A 155 22.50 -0.31 2.23
N SER A 156 21.51 0.51 1.89
CA SER A 156 20.37 0.81 2.77
C SER A 156 19.47 -0.43 2.94
N LEU A 157 19.22 -1.18 1.87
CA LEU A 157 18.48 -2.44 1.93
C LEU A 157 19.25 -3.54 2.65
N ALA A 158 20.58 -3.55 2.57
CA ALA A 158 21.41 -4.46 3.36
C ALA A 158 21.28 -4.20 4.88
N ALA A 159 21.20 -2.93 5.29
CA ALA A 159 20.91 -2.58 6.68
C ALA A 159 19.50 -3.05 7.11
N ALA A 160 18.51 -2.98 6.20
CA ALA A 160 17.18 -3.53 6.45
C ALA A 160 17.22 -5.05 6.62
N ALA A 161 17.96 -5.77 5.76
CA ALA A 161 18.10 -7.21 5.83
C ALA A 161 18.79 -7.68 7.11
N ALA A 162 19.86 -6.99 7.52
CA ALA A 162 20.57 -7.29 8.77
C ALA A 162 19.67 -7.11 9.99
N GLU A 163 18.91 -6.02 10.05
CA GLU A 163 17.98 -5.75 11.16
C GLU A 163 16.76 -6.69 11.14
N ALA A 164 16.26 -7.07 9.97
CA ALA A 164 15.15 -8.02 9.83
C ALA A 164 15.57 -9.47 10.10
N GLY A 165 16.88 -9.77 10.12
CA GLY A 165 17.40 -11.14 10.22
C GLY A 165 17.12 -12.01 9.00
N ARG A 166 16.79 -11.41 7.84
CA ARG A 166 16.48 -12.13 6.59
C ARG A 166 16.73 -11.26 5.35
N PRO A 167 16.97 -11.86 4.17
CA PRO A 167 17.16 -11.12 2.92
C PRO A 167 15.96 -10.23 2.57
N VAL A 168 16.24 -9.07 1.96
CA VAL A 168 15.24 -8.23 1.30
C VAL A 168 15.41 -8.40 -0.21
N GLU A 169 14.31 -8.64 -0.91
CA GLU A 169 14.35 -8.83 -2.36
C GLU A 169 14.48 -7.48 -3.07
N VAL A 170 15.41 -7.42 -4.03
CA VAL A 170 15.76 -6.21 -4.76
C VAL A 170 15.31 -6.33 -6.21
N LEU A 171 14.67 -5.28 -6.71
CA LEU A 171 14.42 -5.04 -8.13
C LEU A 171 15.33 -3.91 -8.60
N VAL A 172 16.17 -4.14 -9.61
CA VAL A 172 16.99 -3.05 -10.18
C VAL A 172 16.07 -2.15 -11.02
N GLU A 173 15.93 -0.88 -10.63
CA GLU A 173 15.18 0.11 -11.42
C GLU A 173 16.08 0.64 -12.54
N VAL A 174 15.59 0.62 -13.77
CA VAL A 174 16.23 1.20 -14.96
C VAL A 174 15.35 2.30 -15.53
N GLY A 175 15.94 3.43 -15.95
CA GLY A 175 15.15 4.53 -16.50
C GLY A 175 15.92 5.84 -16.61
N GLY A 176 15.29 6.89 -17.15
CA GLY A 176 15.93 8.20 -17.38
C GLY A 176 15.12 9.44 -16.98
N GLY A 177 13.85 9.30 -16.60
CA GLY A 177 12.96 10.44 -16.33
C GLY A 177 12.79 10.84 -14.86
N ARG A 178 13.10 9.93 -13.92
CA ARG A 178 12.96 10.16 -12.47
C ARG A 178 14.08 9.45 -11.69
N ALA A 179 13.83 8.24 -11.17
CA ALA A 179 14.82 7.36 -10.55
C ALA A 179 15.30 6.31 -11.57
N GLY A 180 16.18 5.40 -11.14
CA GLY A 180 16.69 4.30 -11.96
C GLY A 180 18.10 4.50 -12.52
N ALA A 181 18.78 3.39 -12.78
CA ALA A 181 20.07 3.34 -13.45
C ALA A 181 19.97 3.88 -14.88
N ARG A 182 20.94 4.71 -15.29
CA ARG A 182 20.95 5.40 -16.59
C ARG A 182 21.65 4.63 -17.70
N ASP A 183 22.52 3.71 -17.33
CA ASP A 183 23.35 2.93 -18.24
C ASP A 183 23.71 1.57 -17.62
N ASP A 184 24.31 0.71 -18.44
CA ASP A 184 24.71 -0.63 -18.05
C ASP A 184 25.79 -0.63 -16.95
N ALA A 185 26.62 0.43 -16.89
CA ALA A 185 27.65 0.55 -15.86
C ALA A 185 27.02 0.80 -14.48
N ALA A 186 25.99 1.65 -14.40
CA ALA A 186 25.21 1.86 -13.19
C ALA A 186 24.47 0.59 -12.77
N VAL A 187 23.86 -0.14 -13.72
CA VAL A 187 23.23 -1.45 -13.45
C VAL A 187 24.26 -2.44 -12.88
N ALA A 188 25.44 -2.56 -13.51
CA ALA A 188 26.50 -3.44 -13.04
C ALA A 188 26.98 -3.08 -11.62
N ALA A 189 27.09 -1.78 -11.31
CA ALA A 189 27.46 -1.31 -9.98
C ALA A 189 26.40 -1.67 -8.91
N ILE A 190 25.12 -1.61 -9.25
CA ILE A 190 24.01 -2.03 -8.37
C ILE A 190 24.09 -3.53 -8.12
N LEU A 191 24.22 -4.34 -9.19
CA LEU A 191 24.30 -5.79 -9.09
C LEU A 191 25.50 -6.24 -8.24
N ALA A 192 26.66 -5.61 -8.42
CA ALA A 192 27.86 -5.91 -7.63
C ALA A 192 27.72 -5.55 -6.14
N ALA A 193 26.77 -4.68 -5.76
CA ALA A 193 26.50 -4.32 -4.38
C ALA A 193 25.56 -5.30 -3.66
N ILE A 194 24.81 -6.14 -4.40
CA ILE A 194 23.89 -7.14 -3.85
C ILE A 194 24.72 -8.34 -3.35
N ARG A 195 24.48 -8.77 -2.12
CA ARG A 195 25.21 -9.87 -1.44
C ARG A 195 24.26 -10.98 -1.02
#